data_AF-A0A0C2VZX2-F1
#
_entry.id   AF-A0A0C2VZX2-F1
#
_cell.length_a   1.000
_cell.length_b   1.000
_cell.length_c   1.000
_cell.angle_alpha   90.00
_cell.angle_beta   90.00
_cell.angle_gamma   90.00
#
_symmetry.space_group_name_H-M   'P 1'
#
loop_
_entity.id
_entity.type
_entity.pdbx_description
1 polymer ?
#
loop_
_entity_poly.entity_id
_entity_poly.type
_entity_poly.pdbx_seq_one_letter_code
_entity_poly.pdbx_strand_id
1 'polypeptide(L)'
;MDIDLGDLVDLEQQFYDVGYKEGTEHGRVHGLIEGRALGKEKGFEMWEEVGFYLGFATTWKSLLEREQEPNSKLVSHLSHLMELAGSFPMYNPSRGSSDIHETSPTPEIDIAGLLSRMRGRYRVACSGLGVRPRLPSSSVIDAPASSIVEGEPEIPVAESNSGPGNNSIWSFADASKKAGAGGLAF
;
A
#
# COMPACT_ATOMS: atom_id res chain seq x y z
N MET A 1 -5.60 49.25 -32.99
CA MET A 1 -5.17 47.94 -32.46
C MET A 1 -5.15 47.02 -33.65
N ASP A 2 -3.97 46.87 -34.27
CA ASP A 2 -3.78 45.90 -35.34
C ASP A 2 -3.64 44.54 -34.68
N ILE A 3 -4.69 43.73 -34.81
CA ILE A 3 -4.66 42.33 -34.38
C ILE A 3 -3.85 41.62 -35.46
N ASP A 4 -2.67 41.11 -35.11
CA ASP A 4 -1.87 40.31 -36.02
C ASP A 4 -2.61 38.99 -36.30
N LEU A 5 -3.15 38.82 -37.51
CA LEU A 5 -3.85 37.61 -37.91
C LEU A 5 -2.92 36.38 -37.90
N GLY A 6 -1.60 36.56 -37.87
CA GLY A 6 -0.63 35.48 -37.72
C GLY A 6 -0.79 34.74 -36.40
N ASP A 7 -1.00 35.47 -35.29
CA ASP A 7 -1.24 34.86 -33.98
C ASP A 7 -2.53 34.03 -33.98
N LEU A 8 -3.57 34.46 -34.72
CA LEU A 8 -4.86 33.76 -34.82
C LEU A 8 -4.74 32.38 -35.50
N VAL A 9 -3.80 32.23 -36.43
CA VAL A 9 -3.57 30.97 -37.18
C VAL A 9 -2.86 29.93 -36.31
N ASP A 10 -1.98 30.37 -35.39
CA ASP A 10 -1.20 29.48 -34.52
C ASP A 10 -1.83 29.29 -33.13
N LEU A 11 -2.99 29.90 -32.85
CA LEU A 11 -3.64 29.79 -31.53
C LEU A 11 -3.87 28.35 -31.08
N GLU A 12 -4.31 27.46 -31.97
CA GLU A 12 -4.55 26.05 -31.63
C GLU A 12 -3.27 25.38 -31.14
N GLN A 13 -2.17 25.58 -31.87
CA GLN A 13 -0.87 25.00 -31.51
C GLN A 13 -0.34 25.61 -30.21
N GLN A 14 -0.53 26.93 -30.00
CA GLN A 14 -0.12 27.59 -28.76
C GLN A 14 -0.90 27.05 -27.55
N PHE A 15 -2.22 26.92 -27.64
CA PHE A 15 -3.03 26.34 -26.56
C PHE A 15 -2.70 24.87 -26.33
N TYR A 16 -2.43 24.10 -27.38
CA TYR A 16 -1.97 22.72 -27.27
C TYR A 16 -0.62 22.64 -26.54
N ASP A 17 0.36 23.44 -26.94
CA ASP A 17 1.70 23.42 -26.35
C ASP A 17 1.67 23.86 -24.89
N VAL A 18 0.85 24.85 -24.55
CA VAL A 18 0.65 25.31 -23.16
C VAL A 18 -0.01 24.19 -22.33
N GLY A 19 -1.14 23.64 -22.79
CA GLY A 19 -1.84 22.58 -22.08
C GLY A 19 -1.02 21.30 -21.96
N TYR A 20 -0.20 20.96 -22.96
CA TYR A 20 0.72 19.83 -22.92
C TYR A 20 1.84 20.06 -21.90
N LYS A 21 2.49 21.23 -21.90
CA LYS A 21 3.55 21.55 -20.92
C LYS A 21 3.00 21.55 -19.50
N GLU A 22 1.87 22.20 -19.27
CA GLU A 22 1.23 22.26 -17.96
C GLU A 22 0.77 20.86 -17.50
N GLY A 23 0.09 20.11 -18.37
CA GLY A 23 -0.39 18.77 -18.05
C GLY A 23 0.74 17.78 -17.80
N THR A 24 1.85 17.87 -18.54
CA THR A 24 3.03 17.02 -18.32
C THR A 24 3.77 17.38 -17.04
N GLU A 25 3.94 18.66 -16.73
CA GLU A 25 4.55 19.10 -15.47
C GLU A 25 3.70 18.70 -14.27
N HIS A 26 2.39 18.97 -14.31
CA HIS A 26 1.46 18.60 -13.27
C HIS A 26 1.40 17.08 -13.09
N GLY A 27 1.25 16.32 -14.18
CA GLY A 27 1.23 14.85 -14.15
C GLY A 27 2.52 14.25 -13.59
N ARG A 28 3.68 14.86 -13.88
CA ARG A 28 4.97 14.43 -13.30
C ARG A 28 5.02 14.65 -11.80
N VAL A 29 4.56 15.81 -11.31
CA VAL A 29 4.55 16.12 -9.87
C VAL A 29 3.57 15.21 -9.14
N HIS A 30 2.34 15.10 -9.65
CA HIS A 30 1.30 14.27 -9.03
C HIS A 30 1.69 12.78 -9.03
N GLY A 31 2.17 12.26 -10.16
CA GLY A 31 2.62 10.88 -10.26
C GLY A 31 3.79 10.55 -9.33
N LEU A 32 4.69 11.52 -9.06
CA LEU A 32 5.76 11.34 -8.07
C LEU A 32 5.23 11.28 -6.63
N ILE A 33 4.25 12.12 -6.30
CA ILE A 33 3.63 12.14 -4.97
C ILE A 33 2.84 10.85 -4.73
N GLU A 34 1.98 10.49 -5.67
CA GLU A 34 1.16 9.27 -5.62
C GLU A 34 2.04 8.02 -5.56
N GLY A 35 3.05 7.92 -6.43
CA GLY A 35 3.98 6.79 -6.45
C GLY A 35 4.74 6.63 -5.13
N ARG A 36 5.12 7.74 -4.47
CA ARG A 36 5.73 7.70 -3.14
C ARG A 36 4.75 7.25 -2.06
N ALA A 37 3.50 7.73 -2.11
CA ALA A 37 2.47 7.32 -1.16
C ALA A 37 2.19 5.81 -1.28
N LEU A 38 1.94 5.33 -2.51
CA LEU A 38 1.68 3.92 -2.79
C LEU A 38 2.87 3.03 -2.41
N GLY A 39 4.10 3.47 -2.71
CA GLY A 39 5.31 2.73 -2.33
C GLY A 39 5.47 2.57 -0.82
N LYS A 40 5.11 3.59 -0.03
CA LYS A 40 5.11 3.51 1.44
C LYS A 40 4.06 2.53 1.95
N GLU A 41 2.84 2.60 1.43
CA GLU A 41 1.73 1.72 1.81
C GLU A 41 2.07 0.26 1.52
N LYS A 42 2.47 -0.04 0.29
CA LYS A 42 2.83 -1.42 -0.12
C LYS A 42 4.09 -1.91 0.56
N GLY A 43 5.06 -1.02 0.77
CA GLY A 43 6.25 -1.32 1.57
C GLY A 43 5.86 -1.76 2.99
N PHE A 44 4.95 -1.04 3.64
CA PHE A 44 4.47 -1.38 4.98
C PHE A 44 3.75 -2.73 5.01
N GLU A 45 2.82 -2.98 4.07
CA GLU A 45 2.10 -4.25 3.95
C GLU A 45 3.06 -5.46 3.85
N MET A 46 4.11 -5.35 3.04
CA MET A 46 5.13 -6.40 2.91
C MET A 46 5.98 -6.54 4.18
N TRP A 47 6.43 -5.43 4.77
CA TRP A 47 7.29 -5.45 5.96
C TRP A 47 6.56 -5.89 7.22
N GLU A 48 5.25 -5.66 7.32
CA GLU A 48 4.40 -6.20 8.38
C GLU A 48 4.48 -7.73 8.39
N GLU A 49 4.36 -8.35 7.20
CA GLU A 49 4.46 -9.80 7.05
C GLU A 49 5.85 -10.33 7.41
N VAL A 50 6.91 -9.67 6.92
CA VAL A 50 8.31 -10.03 7.23
C VAL A 50 8.59 -9.92 8.73
N GLY A 51 8.15 -8.83 9.37
CA GLY A 51 8.31 -8.59 10.80
C GLY A 51 7.60 -9.64 11.65
N PHE A 52 6.38 -10.03 11.24
CA PHE A 52 5.65 -11.13 11.89
C PHE A 52 6.44 -12.44 11.83
N TYR A 53 6.98 -12.80 10.67
CA TYR A 53 7.78 -14.03 10.54
C TYR A 53 9.06 -14.00 11.37
N LEU A 54 9.72 -12.86 11.46
CA LEU A 54 10.91 -12.69 12.30
C LEU A 54 10.55 -12.84 13.79
N GLY A 55 9.49 -12.20 14.26
CA GLY A 55 9.00 -12.32 15.64
C GLY A 55 8.57 -13.75 16.00
N PHE A 56 7.89 -14.43 15.07
CA PHE A 56 7.54 -15.84 15.21
C PHE A 56 8.80 -16.70 15.34
N ALA A 57 9.74 -16.58 14.40
CA ALA A 57 10.92 -17.44 14.36
C ALA A 57 11.82 -17.26 15.58
N THR A 58 12.05 -16.02 15.99
CA THR A 58 12.86 -15.69 17.18
C THR A 58 12.24 -16.26 18.46
N THR A 59 10.94 -16.06 18.66
CA THR A 59 10.23 -16.55 19.85
C THR A 59 10.27 -18.08 19.92
N TRP A 60 9.89 -18.77 18.85
CA TRP A 60 9.87 -20.24 18.83
C TRP A 60 11.26 -20.86 18.93
N LYS A 61 12.28 -20.23 18.33
CA LYS A 61 13.66 -20.68 18.45
C LYS A 61 14.13 -20.62 19.90
N SER A 62 13.88 -19.49 20.60
CA SER A 62 14.24 -19.34 22.02
C SER A 62 13.52 -20.34 22.94
N LEU A 63 12.28 -20.72 22.58
CA LEU A 63 11.51 -21.70 23.34
C LEU A 63 12.08 -23.11 23.15
N LEU A 64 12.38 -23.50 21.91
CA LEU A 64 12.95 -24.80 21.57
C LEU A 64 14.36 -24.99 22.17
N GLU A 65 15.17 -23.93 22.19
CA GLU A 65 16.51 -23.98 22.81
C GLU A 65 16.47 -24.21 24.32
N ARG A 66 15.33 -23.95 24.98
CA ARG A 66 15.12 -24.24 26.40
C ARG A 66 14.63 -25.67 26.67
N GLU A 67 14.23 -26.40 25.64
CA GLU A 67 13.83 -27.81 25.78
C GLU A 67 15.07 -28.70 25.93
N GLN A 68 14.91 -29.82 26.65
CA GLN A 68 16.02 -30.73 26.96
C GLN A 68 16.51 -31.50 25.71
N GLU A 69 15.62 -31.72 24.74
CA GLU A 69 15.89 -32.37 23.45
C GLU A 69 15.33 -31.50 22.31
N PRO A 70 16.05 -30.43 21.90
CA PRO A 70 15.57 -29.53 20.87
C PRO A 70 15.47 -30.25 19.52
N ASN A 71 14.32 -30.11 18.86
CA ASN A 71 14.16 -30.63 17.51
C ASN A 71 15.04 -29.82 16.53
N SER A 72 16.26 -30.30 16.29
CA SER A 72 17.28 -29.68 15.44
C SER A 72 16.76 -29.30 14.04
N LYS A 73 15.83 -30.10 13.48
CA LYS A 73 15.21 -29.79 12.18
C LYS A 73 14.34 -28.54 12.26
N LEU A 74 13.54 -28.38 13.32
CA LEU A 74 12.72 -27.18 13.52
C LEU A 74 13.57 -25.95 13.75
N VAL A 75 14.61 -26.06 14.58
CA VAL A 75 15.56 -24.96 14.83
C VAL A 75 16.24 -24.51 13.53
N SER A 76 16.59 -25.45 12.64
CA SER A 76 17.11 -25.17 11.30
C SER A 76 16.09 -24.44 10.42
N HIS A 77 14.83 -24.92 10.38
CA HIS A 77 13.76 -24.26 9.63
C HIS A 77 13.50 -22.82 10.11
N LEU A 78 13.47 -22.59 11.41
CA LEU A 78 13.30 -21.26 12.00
C LEU A 78 14.50 -20.36 11.70
N SER A 79 15.73 -20.88 11.81
CA SER A 79 16.94 -20.11 11.50
C SER A 79 17.00 -19.70 10.02
N HIS A 80 16.58 -20.59 9.11
CA HIS A 80 16.48 -20.27 7.68
C HIS A 80 15.39 -19.22 7.40
N LEU A 81 14.26 -19.26 8.12
CA LEU A 81 13.23 -18.23 8.00
C LEU A 81 13.76 -16.86 8.45
N MET A 82 14.59 -16.82 9.50
CA MET A 82 15.26 -15.59 9.95
C MET A 82 16.29 -15.08 8.93
N GLU A 83 17.04 -15.97 8.29
CA GLU A 83 18.00 -15.62 7.23
C GLU A 83 17.29 -15.00 6.02
N LEU A 84 16.18 -15.61 5.58
CA LEU A 84 15.34 -15.04 4.52
C LEU A 84 14.82 -13.66 4.89
N ALA A 85 14.38 -13.46 6.15
CA ALA A 85 13.95 -12.15 6.63
C ALA A 85 15.09 -11.12 6.58
N GLY A 86 16.30 -11.50 6.97
CA GLY A 86 17.49 -10.65 6.94
C GLY A 86 17.97 -10.25 5.54
N SER A 87 17.55 -10.99 4.51
CA SER A 87 17.86 -10.66 3.11
C SER A 87 16.96 -9.57 2.50
N PHE A 88 15.92 -9.12 3.21
CA PHE A 88 15.07 -8.03 2.73
C PHE A 88 15.82 -6.68 2.70
N PRO A 89 15.69 -5.90 1.61
CA PRO A 89 16.35 -4.62 1.49
C PRO A 89 15.73 -3.59 2.45
N MET A 90 16.54 -3.06 3.37
CA MET A 90 16.14 -2.00 4.30
C MET A 90 16.07 -0.61 3.67
N TYR A 91 16.67 -0.45 2.50
CA TYR A 91 16.70 0.80 1.77
C TYR A 91 16.14 0.58 0.38
N ASN A 92 15.36 1.55 -0.10
CA ASN A 92 14.89 1.54 -1.48
C ASN A 92 16.13 1.70 -2.39
N PRO A 93 16.49 0.69 -3.20
CA PRO A 93 17.52 0.87 -4.22
C PRO A 93 16.95 1.84 -5.24
N SER A 94 17.21 3.13 -5.03
CA SER A 94 16.80 4.14 -5.98
C SER A 94 17.54 3.81 -7.26
N ARG A 95 16.80 3.42 -8.32
CA ARG A 95 17.35 3.42 -9.67
C ARG A 95 17.94 4.80 -9.83
N GLY A 96 19.26 4.86 -10.01
CA GLY A 96 20.02 6.11 -10.06
C GLY A 96 19.25 7.13 -10.87
N SER A 97 19.06 8.30 -10.26
CA SER A 97 18.63 9.50 -10.94
C SER A 97 19.26 9.59 -12.32
N SER A 98 18.42 9.83 -13.33
CA SER A 98 18.79 10.46 -14.60
C SER A 98 20.05 9.88 -15.26
N ASP A 99 19.93 8.74 -15.93
CA ASP A 99 20.50 8.53 -17.25
C ASP A 99 19.94 7.23 -17.84
N ILE A 100 19.42 7.30 -19.06
CA ILE A 100 18.87 6.17 -19.82
C ILE A 100 20.00 5.19 -20.26
N HIS A 101 21.24 5.40 -19.80
CA HIS A 101 22.40 4.62 -20.22
C HIS A 101 23.43 4.47 -19.09
N GLU A 102 23.10 3.74 -18.03
CA GLU A 102 24.15 3.14 -17.20
C GLU A 102 23.80 1.69 -16.82
N THR A 103 24.44 0.80 -17.56
CA THR A 103 24.49 -0.64 -17.42
C THR A 103 25.23 -1.00 -16.14
N SER A 104 24.59 -0.84 -14.99
CA SER A 104 25.05 -1.43 -13.74
C SER A 104 23.95 -2.36 -13.23
N PRO A 105 24.18 -3.69 -13.20
CA PRO A 105 23.19 -4.65 -12.74
C PRO A 105 23.13 -4.55 -11.21
N THR A 106 22.37 -3.58 -10.69
CA THR A 106 21.84 -3.76 -9.34
C THR A 106 21.05 -5.07 -9.37
N PRO A 107 21.37 -6.06 -8.52
CA PRO A 107 20.66 -7.33 -8.55
C PRO A 107 19.18 -7.02 -8.43
N GLU A 108 18.39 -7.44 -9.42
CA GLU A 108 16.94 -7.32 -9.38
C GLU A 108 16.48 -8.18 -8.19
N ILE A 109 16.19 -7.53 -7.06
CA ILE A 109 15.75 -8.23 -5.86
C ILE A 109 14.30 -8.63 -6.11
N ASP A 110 14.08 -9.93 -6.33
CA ASP A 110 12.74 -10.51 -6.43
C ASP A 110 12.09 -10.58 -5.03
N ILE A 111 11.50 -9.46 -4.62
CA ILE A 111 10.78 -9.31 -3.34
C ILE A 111 9.62 -10.31 -3.26
N ALA A 112 8.87 -10.48 -4.36
CA ALA A 112 7.71 -11.36 -4.40
C ALA A 112 8.10 -12.85 -4.25
N GLY A 113 9.14 -13.29 -4.94
CA GLY A 113 9.68 -14.64 -4.78
C GLY A 113 10.30 -14.86 -3.41
N LEU A 114 10.89 -13.84 -2.79
CA LEU A 114 11.37 -13.93 -1.41
C LEU A 114 10.22 -14.09 -0.41
N LEU A 115 9.14 -13.30 -0.53
CA LEU A 115 7.92 -13.46 0.29
C LEU A 115 7.29 -14.84 0.12
N SER A 116 7.20 -15.35 -1.12
CA SER A 116 6.68 -16.69 -1.39
C SER A 116 7.50 -17.79 -0.69
N ARG A 117 8.84 -17.68 -0.75
CA ARG A 117 9.75 -18.58 -0.02
C ARG A 117 9.55 -18.51 1.48
N MET A 118 9.42 -17.30 2.05
CA MET A 118 9.14 -17.13 3.48
C MET A 118 7.81 -17.76 3.89
N ARG A 119 6.72 -17.52 3.15
CA ARG A 119 5.40 -18.13 3.38
C ARG A 119 5.46 -19.66 3.38
N GLY A 120 6.18 -20.25 2.42
CA GLY A 120 6.39 -21.70 2.34
C GLY A 120 7.12 -22.24 3.57
N ARG A 121 8.24 -21.60 3.95
CA ARG A 121 9.03 -21.99 5.14
C ARG A 121 8.25 -21.82 6.44
N TYR A 122 7.50 -20.73 6.58
CA TYR A 122 6.63 -20.47 7.72
C TYR A 122 5.58 -21.58 7.89
N ARG A 123 4.92 -22.01 6.82
CA ARG A 123 3.95 -23.13 6.87
C ARG A 123 4.61 -24.43 7.33
N VAL A 124 5.81 -24.74 6.84
CA VAL A 124 6.57 -25.92 7.26
C VAL A 124 6.91 -25.86 8.75
N ALA A 125 7.37 -24.70 9.24
CA ALA A 125 7.67 -24.50 10.66
C ALA A 125 6.40 -24.66 11.53
N CYS A 126 5.27 -24.10 11.10
CA CYS A 126 3.99 -24.25 11.79
C CYS A 126 3.52 -25.70 11.89
N SER A 127 3.60 -26.46 10.79
CA SER A 127 3.28 -27.89 10.79
C SER A 127 4.17 -28.68 11.75
N GLY A 128 5.46 -28.34 11.81
CA GLY A 128 6.41 -28.97 12.73
C GLY A 128 6.18 -28.62 14.20
N LEU A 129 5.67 -27.43 14.49
CA LEU A 129 5.33 -26.95 15.83
C LEU A 129 3.90 -27.31 16.27
N GLY A 130 3.08 -27.88 15.39
CA GLY A 130 1.67 -28.16 15.67
C GLY A 130 0.80 -26.90 15.80
N VAL A 131 1.25 -25.76 15.26
CA VAL A 131 0.55 -24.48 15.35
C VAL A 131 -0.20 -24.21 14.05
N ARG A 132 -1.41 -23.67 14.13
CA ARG A 132 -2.16 -23.24 12.94
C ARG A 132 -1.48 -22.01 12.30
N PRO A 133 -1.10 -22.05 11.01
CA PRO A 133 -0.55 -20.89 10.33
C PRO A 133 -1.55 -19.73 10.34
N ARG A 134 -1.09 -18.54 10.75
CA ARG A 134 -1.81 -17.27 10.58
C ARG A 134 -1.05 -16.44 9.57
N LEU A 135 -1.71 -16.06 8.49
CA LEU A 135 -1.15 -15.10 7.55
C LEU A 135 -1.52 -13.70 8.04
N PRO A 136 -0.55 -12.78 8.18
CA PRO A 136 -0.83 -11.37 8.30
C PRO A 136 -1.50 -10.95 6.99
N SER A 137 -2.83 -10.93 6.96
CA SER A 137 -3.55 -10.11 5.97
C SER A 137 -3.50 -8.70 6.53
N SER A 138 -2.84 -7.78 5.83
CA SER A 138 -2.96 -6.37 6.19
C SER A 138 -4.41 -5.96 5.93
N SER A 139 -5.26 -6.08 6.95
CA SER A 139 -6.54 -5.39 6.97
C SER A 139 -6.23 -3.96 7.35
N VAL A 140 -5.65 -3.20 6.42
CA VAL A 140 -5.77 -1.76 6.48
C VAL A 140 -7.21 -1.46 6.07
N ILE A 141 -8.05 -1.55 7.09
CA ILE A 141 -9.30 -0.84 7.30
C ILE A 141 -9.63 0.09 6.12
N ASP A 142 -10.81 -0.13 5.51
CA ASP A 142 -11.58 0.86 4.76
C ASP A 142 -11.68 2.15 5.60
N ALA A 143 -10.65 2.99 5.54
CA ALA A 143 -10.70 4.36 5.98
C ALA A 143 -10.98 5.16 4.70
N PRO A 144 -12.16 5.77 4.55
CA PRO A 144 -12.42 6.60 3.38
C PRO A 144 -11.36 7.71 3.36
N ALA A 145 -10.59 7.76 2.27
CA ALA A 145 -9.65 8.82 1.99
C ALA A 145 -10.35 10.18 2.21
N SER A 146 -10.06 10.81 3.35
CA SER A 146 -10.58 12.13 3.65
C SER A 146 -9.54 12.91 4.43
N SER A 147 -9.22 14.09 3.87
CA SER A 147 -8.31 15.13 4.33
C SER A 147 -6.80 14.92 4.10
N ILE A 148 -6.40 14.78 2.83
CA ILE A 148 -5.27 15.62 2.38
C ILE A 148 -5.92 16.92 1.89
N VAL A 149 -5.68 17.99 2.65
CA VAL A 149 -6.13 19.33 2.31
C VAL A 149 -5.26 19.81 1.14
N GLU A 150 -5.78 19.72 -0.08
CA GLU A 150 -5.27 20.51 -1.20
C GLU A 150 -5.64 21.97 -0.95
N GLY A 151 -4.64 22.77 -0.63
CA GLY A 151 -4.76 24.21 -0.59
C GLY A 151 -4.53 24.78 -1.98
N GLU A 152 -5.60 24.92 -2.77
CA GLU A 152 -5.65 25.78 -3.94
C GLU A 152 -6.39 27.09 -3.55
N PRO A 153 -5.87 28.29 -3.87
CA PRO A 153 -6.41 29.53 -3.33
C PRO A 153 -7.71 29.97 -4.04
N GLU A 154 -8.84 29.92 -3.34
CA GLU A 154 -10.13 30.42 -3.85
C GLU A 154 -10.23 31.97 -3.79
N ILE A 155 -10.69 32.56 -4.89
CA ILE A 155 -11.09 33.96 -5.04
C ILE A 155 -12.52 34.11 -4.49
N PRO A 156 -12.83 35.07 -3.59
CA PRO A 156 -14.14 35.12 -2.95
C PRO A 156 -15.16 35.85 -3.83
N VAL A 157 -16.31 35.22 -4.07
CA VAL A 157 -17.53 35.94 -4.48
C VAL A 157 -18.68 35.56 -3.54
N ALA A 158 -19.23 36.60 -2.92
CA ALA A 158 -20.37 36.54 -2.02
C ALA A 158 -21.68 36.30 -2.77
N GLU A 159 -22.59 35.48 -2.23
CA GLU A 159 -23.88 35.91 -1.65
C GLU A 159 -24.89 34.75 -1.45
N SER A 160 -25.43 34.73 -0.22
CA SER A 160 -26.83 34.43 0.18
C SER A 160 -27.54 33.13 -0.27
N ASN A 161 -27.91 32.28 0.70
CA ASN A 161 -29.24 32.28 1.35
C ASN A 161 -29.75 30.86 1.75
N SER A 162 -29.98 30.68 3.06
CA SER A 162 -31.04 29.92 3.78
C SER A 162 -31.70 28.63 3.23
N GLY A 163 -31.77 27.59 4.09
CA GLY A 163 -32.96 26.74 4.25
C GLY A 163 -32.74 25.21 4.29
N PRO A 164 -33.54 24.41 5.02
CA PRO A 164 -33.00 23.33 5.86
C PRO A 164 -33.19 21.89 5.35
N GLY A 165 -32.19 21.07 5.69
CA GLY A 165 -32.25 19.66 6.11
C GLY A 165 -33.26 18.70 5.49
N ASN A 166 -32.75 17.76 4.68
CA ASN A 166 -33.19 16.35 4.74
C ASN A 166 -32.17 15.41 4.06
N ASN A 167 -31.08 15.09 4.76
CA ASN A 167 -30.28 13.89 4.40
C ASN A 167 -30.60 12.80 5.42
N SER A 168 -31.62 12.02 5.10
CA SER A 168 -31.96 10.80 5.83
C SER A 168 -30.83 9.78 5.64
N ILE A 169 -29.95 9.72 6.65
CA ILE A 169 -28.93 8.68 6.78
C ILE A 169 -29.65 7.42 7.27
N TRP A 170 -29.57 6.35 6.49
CA TRP A 170 -30.11 5.04 6.84
C TRP A 170 -29.60 4.60 8.22
N SER A 171 -30.51 4.43 9.18
CA SER A 171 -30.15 3.99 10.54
C SER A 171 -30.08 2.46 10.60
N PHE A 172 -29.04 1.95 11.26
CA PHE A 172 -28.84 0.51 11.48
C PHE A 172 -29.96 -0.14 12.32
N ALA A 173 -30.76 0.67 13.01
CA ALA A 173 -31.89 0.20 13.81
C ALA A 173 -33.07 -0.28 12.94
N ASP A 174 -33.26 0.29 11.73
CA ASP A 174 -34.35 -0.09 10.83
C ASP A 174 -34.04 -1.39 10.06
N ALA A 175 -32.75 -1.70 9.84
CA ALA A 175 -32.32 -2.96 9.24
C ALA A 175 -32.56 -4.17 10.17
N SER A 176 -32.39 -3.99 11.49
CA SER A 176 -32.57 -5.06 12.48
C SER A 176 -34.03 -5.51 12.60
N LYS A 177 -34.99 -4.59 12.42
CA LYS A 177 -36.43 -4.91 12.48
C LYS A 177 -36.92 -5.76 11.29
N LYS A 178 -36.20 -5.77 10.16
CA LYS A 178 -36.58 -6.53 8.96
C LYS A 178 -36.03 -7.98 8.97
N ALA A 179 -35.11 -8.32 9.88
CA ALA A 179 -34.54 -9.66 9.99
C ALA A 179 -35.25 -10.57 11.03
N GLY A 180 -36.19 -10.03 11.83
CA GLY A 180 -36.86 -10.76 12.92
C GLY A 180 -38.20 -11.42 12.58
N ALA A 181 -38.66 -11.36 11.34
CA ALA A 181 -39.96 -11.89 10.92
C ALA A 181 -39.81 -13.02 9.89
N GLY A 182 -39.20 -14.13 10.31
CA GLY A 182 -39.13 -15.38 9.55
C GLY A 182 -39.10 -16.53 10.53
N GLY A 183 -40.29 -16.96 10.95
CA GLY A 183 -40.49 -17.91 12.04
C GLY A 183 -39.76 -19.24 11.86
N LEU A 184 -39.27 -19.73 12.99
CA LEU A 184 -39.01 -21.15 13.24
C LEU A 184 -40.33 -21.91 13.08
N ALA A 185 -40.35 -22.92 12.22
CA ALA A 185 -41.32 -24.01 12.26
C ALA A 185 -40.55 -25.32 12.04
N PHE A 186 -40.58 -26.14 13.11
CA PHE A 186 -40.16 -27.54 13.29
C PHE A 186 -39.28 -28.21 12.23
#